data_AF-A0A0J8D4M9-F1
#
_entry.id   AF-A0A0J8D4M9-F1
#
_cell.length_a   1.000
_cell.length_b   1.000
_cell.length_c   1.000
_cell.angle_alpha   90.00
_cell.angle_beta   90.00
_cell.angle_gamma   90.00
#
_symmetry.space_group_name_H-M   'P 1'
#
loop_
_entity.id
_entity.type
_entity.pdbx_description
1 polymer ?
#
loop_
_entity_poly.entity_id
_entity_poly.type
_entity_poly.pdbx_seq_one_letter_code
_entity_poly.pdbx_strand_id
1 'polypeptide(L)'
;MNIKSIIKLVGTLIQILGILFAITIYYLSRSRMGIVRSLTYRNSVYNNEGLRSILIYLLIFLTISFVFTMVINYKYKVNFKETLAFVILSSLITIASINLDSDTLLSYYVLVFSSIVILTIQLIKLNLLKRKI
;
A
#
# COMPACT_ATOMS: atom_id res chain seq x y z
N MET A 1 -19.77 20.07 -10.25
CA MET A 1 -18.51 19.54 -9.69
C MET A 1 -18.21 18.22 -10.39
N ASN A 2 -17.11 18.10 -11.12
CA ASN A 2 -16.86 16.91 -11.96
C ASN A 2 -16.62 15.67 -11.07
N ILE A 3 -17.27 14.54 -11.39
CA ILE A 3 -17.12 13.25 -10.69
C ILE A 3 -15.64 12.85 -10.51
N LYS A 4 -14.79 13.17 -11.49
CA LYS A 4 -13.32 12.97 -11.42
C LYS A 4 -12.65 13.72 -10.26
N SER A 5 -13.15 14.89 -9.89
CA SER A 5 -12.65 15.69 -8.76
C SER A 5 -13.04 15.06 -7.42
N ILE A 6 -14.28 14.58 -7.30
CA ILE A 6 -14.80 13.95 -6.08
C ILE A 6 -14.02 12.66 -5.77
N ILE A 7 -13.81 11.80 -6.77
CA ILE A 7 -13.05 10.54 -6.62
C ILE A 7 -11.59 10.84 -6.21
N LYS A 8 -10.98 11.88 -6.80
CA LYS A 8 -9.62 12.27 -6.46
C LYS A 8 -9.53 12.71 -4.99
N LEU A 9 -10.49 13.49 -4.53
CA LEU A 9 -10.55 14.05 -3.17
C LEU A 9 -10.80 12.96 -2.12
N VAL A 10 -11.75 12.05 -2.37
CA VAL A 10 -12.02 10.88 -1.52
C VAL A 10 -10.80 9.97 -1.44
N GLY A 11 -10.13 9.70 -2.56
CA GLY A 11 -8.90 8.91 -2.58
C GLY A 11 -7.78 9.51 -1.74
N THR A 12 -7.56 10.83 -1.81
CA THR A 12 -6.58 11.50 -0.95
C THR A 12 -6.97 11.49 0.53
N LEU A 13 -8.26 11.65 0.86
CA LEU A 13 -8.74 11.60 2.25
C LEU A 13 -8.48 10.23 2.88
N ILE A 14 -8.77 9.14 2.15
CA ILE A 14 -8.52 7.77 2.64
C ILE A 14 -7.02 7.54 2.88
N GLN A 15 -6.15 8.06 2.01
CA GLN A 15 -4.70 7.94 2.19
C GLN A 15 -4.19 8.68 3.43
N ILE A 16 -4.67 9.93 3.63
CA ILE A 16 -4.32 10.74 4.79
C ILE A 16 -4.82 10.07 6.08
N LEU A 17 -6.06 9.58 6.08
CA LEU A 17 -6.63 8.86 7.22
C LEU A 17 -5.86 7.58 7.53
N GLY A 18 -5.45 6.81 6.52
CA GLY A 18 -4.64 5.60 6.72
C GLY A 18 -3.28 5.90 7.37
N ILE A 19 -2.59 6.96 6.91
CA ILE A 19 -1.31 7.39 7.49
C ILE A 19 -1.50 7.90 8.92
N LEU A 20 -2.50 8.75 9.16
CA LEU A 20 -2.81 9.25 10.50
C LEU A 20 -3.17 8.12 11.46
N PHE A 21 -3.92 7.12 11.00
CA PHE A 21 -4.26 5.95 11.78
C PHE A 21 -3.01 5.12 12.13
N ALA A 22 -2.11 4.91 11.18
CA ALA A 22 -0.84 4.22 11.42
C ALA A 22 0.04 4.95 12.44
N ILE A 23 0.17 6.28 12.32
CA ILE A 23 0.93 7.12 13.27
C ILE A 23 0.30 7.09 14.66
N THR A 24 -1.03 7.20 14.73
CA THR A 24 -1.78 7.19 15.99
C THR A 24 -1.60 5.86 16.71
N ILE A 25 -1.71 4.74 15.98
CA ILE A 25 -1.44 3.41 16.54
C ILE A 25 0.01 3.29 17.02
N TYR A 26 0.98 3.75 16.24
CA TYR A 26 2.38 3.73 16.63
C TYR A 26 2.64 4.51 17.93
N TYR A 27 2.05 5.70 18.07
CA TYR A 27 2.18 6.53 19.26
C TYR A 27 1.49 5.92 20.49
N LEU A 28 0.24 5.44 20.33
CA LEU A 28 -0.53 4.80 21.41
C LEU A 28 0.09 3.48 21.87
N SER A 29 0.69 2.74 20.94
CA SER A 29 1.49 1.57 21.26
C SER A 29 2.67 1.91 22.17
N ARG A 30 3.42 2.96 21.85
CA ARG A 30 4.60 3.32 22.63
C ARG A 30 4.27 3.82 24.05
N SER A 31 3.07 4.41 24.27
CA SER A 31 2.68 4.95 25.58
C SER A 31 1.83 4.02 26.44
N ARG A 32 1.15 3.02 25.87
CA ARG A 32 0.31 2.07 26.62
C ARG A 32 0.64 0.61 26.30
N MET A 33 1.28 -0.06 27.26
CA MET A 33 1.67 -1.48 27.20
C MET A 33 0.51 -2.45 26.87
N GLY A 34 -0.73 -2.12 27.24
CA GLY A 34 -1.91 -2.92 26.88
C GLY A 34 -2.24 -2.92 25.38
N ILE A 35 -1.96 -1.81 24.70
CA ILE A 35 -2.18 -1.67 23.25
C ILE A 35 -1.13 -2.46 22.48
N VAL A 36 0.12 -2.45 22.95
CA VAL A 36 1.21 -3.31 22.44
C VAL A 36 0.79 -4.77 22.47
N ARG A 37 0.38 -5.27 23.64
CA ARG A 37 -0.07 -6.67 23.78
C ARG A 37 -1.24 -7.01 22.86
N SER A 38 -2.23 -6.13 22.75
CA SER A 38 -3.38 -6.35 21.87
C SER A 38 -2.98 -6.41 20.40
N LEU A 39 -2.09 -5.54 19.95
CA LEU A 39 -1.63 -5.49 18.55
C LEU A 39 -0.69 -6.64 18.21
N THR A 40 0.24 -6.99 19.10
CA THR A 40 1.09 -8.17 18.93
C THR A 40 0.26 -9.45 18.91
N TYR A 41 -0.74 -9.58 19.78
CA TYR A 41 -1.68 -10.70 19.76
C TYR A 41 -2.44 -10.77 18.43
N ARG A 42 -2.98 -9.64 17.96
CA ARG A 42 -3.68 -9.59 16.67
C ARG A 42 -2.76 -9.93 15.50
N ASN A 43 -1.52 -9.43 15.49
CA ASN A 43 -0.54 -9.79 14.47
C ASN A 43 -0.29 -11.30 14.46
N SER A 44 -0.13 -11.92 15.62
CA SER A 44 0.05 -13.37 15.74
C SER A 44 -1.16 -14.15 15.23
N VAL A 45 -2.39 -13.72 15.57
CA VAL A 45 -3.63 -14.32 15.05
C VAL A 45 -3.70 -14.20 13.53
N TYR A 46 -3.45 -13.01 12.98
CA TYR A 46 -3.45 -12.79 11.54
C TYR A 46 -2.37 -13.60 10.82
N ASN A 47 -1.21 -13.79 11.45
CA ASN A 47 -0.15 -14.62 10.90
C ASN A 47 -0.58 -16.09 10.83
N ASN A 48 -1.23 -16.61 11.87
CA ASN A 48 -1.79 -17.96 11.90
C ASN A 48 -2.92 -18.17 10.88
N GLU A 49 -3.69 -17.12 10.57
CA GLU A 49 -4.69 -17.14 9.49
C GLU A 49 -4.09 -17.03 8.08
N GLY A 50 -2.77 -16.92 7.95
CA GLY A 50 -2.09 -16.83 6.64
C GLY A 50 -2.22 -15.47 5.96
N LEU A 51 -2.70 -14.42 6.66
CA LEU A 51 -2.84 -13.06 6.10
C LEU A 51 -1.51 -12.50 5.57
N ARG A 52 -0.38 -12.89 6.17
CA ARG A 52 0.95 -12.46 5.70
C ARG A 52 1.18 -12.90 4.26
N SER A 53 0.95 -14.18 3.97
CA SER A 53 1.10 -14.76 2.64
C SER A 53 0.15 -14.10 1.64
N ILE A 54 -1.13 -13.92 2.02
CA ILE A 54 -2.14 -13.26 1.16
C ILE A 54 -1.69 -11.84 0.77
N LEU A 55 -1.25 -11.04 1.73
CA LEU A 55 -0.83 -9.66 1.47
C LEU A 55 0.44 -9.60 0.60
N ILE A 56 1.40 -10.52 0.81
CA ILE A 56 2.58 -10.63 -0.04
C ILE A 56 2.20 -10.98 -1.47
N TYR A 57 1.32 -11.98 -1.68
CA TYR A 57 0.84 -12.32 -3.03
C TYR A 57 0.14 -11.14 -3.71
N LEU A 58 -0.64 -10.37 -2.95
CA LEU A 58 -1.34 -9.19 -3.46
C LEU A 58 -0.36 -8.06 -3.85
N LEU A 59 0.71 -7.87 -3.07
CA LEU A 59 1.81 -6.95 -3.42
C LEU A 59 2.59 -7.40 -4.66
N ILE A 60 2.88 -8.69 -4.80
CA ILE A 60 3.52 -9.25 -6.00
C ILE A 60 2.64 -9.00 -7.22
N PHE A 61 1.34 -9.28 -7.12
CA PHE A 61 0.37 -9.02 -8.18
C PHE A 61 0.32 -7.54 -8.58
N LEU A 62 0.32 -6.63 -7.60
CA LEU A 62 0.39 -5.18 -7.84
C LEU A 62 1.69 -4.79 -8.56
N THR A 63 2.83 -5.33 -8.14
CA THR A 63 4.14 -5.05 -8.73
C THR A 63 4.16 -5.49 -10.20
N ILE A 64 3.66 -6.70 -10.51
CA ILE A 64 3.52 -7.18 -11.88
C ILE A 64 2.62 -6.24 -12.71
N SER A 65 1.49 -5.81 -12.15
CA SER A 65 0.57 -4.89 -12.82
C SER A 65 1.22 -3.53 -13.12
N PHE A 66 2.07 -3.02 -12.22
CA PHE A 66 2.86 -1.82 -12.45
C PHE A 66 3.91 -2.01 -13.55
N VAL A 67 4.57 -3.17 -13.62
CA VAL A 67 5.51 -3.51 -14.70
C VAL A 67 4.79 -3.52 -16.05
N PHE A 68 3.62 -4.16 -16.16
CA PHE A 68 2.81 -4.11 -17.38
C PHE A 68 2.44 -2.67 -17.77
N THR A 69 2.00 -1.88 -16.79
CA THR A 69 1.65 -0.47 -17.01
C THR A 69 2.86 0.34 -17.48
N MET A 70 4.06 0.06 -16.94
CA MET A 70 5.31 0.69 -17.35
C MET A 70 5.69 0.33 -18.80
N VAL A 71 5.58 -0.93 -19.20
CA VAL A 71 5.86 -1.37 -20.59
C VAL A 71 4.93 -0.67 -21.58
N ILE A 72 3.65 -0.59 -21.24
CA ILE A 72 2.66 0.15 -22.02
C ILE A 72 3.06 1.62 -22.13
N ASN A 73 3.32 2.28 -21.00
CA ASN A 73 3.66 3.70 -20.94
C ASN A 73 5.00 4.03 -21.63
N TYR A 74 5.94 3.09 -21.65
CA TYR A 74 7.17 3.17 -22.44
C TYR A 74 6.85 3.22 -23.93
N LYS A 75 6.01 2.30 -24.43
CA LYS A 75 5.61 2.24 -25.85
C LYS A 75 4.92 3.54 -26.30
N TYR A 76 4.06 4.10 -25.47
CA TYR A 76 3.33 5.34 -25.79
C TYR A 76 4.09 6.62 -25.38
N LYS A 77 5.28 6.53 -24.77
CA LYS A 77 6.07 7.65 -24.22
C LYS A 77 5.29 8.58 -23.27
N VAL A 78 4.27 8.06 -22.58
CA VAL A 78 3.43 8.81 -21.63
C VAL A 78 3.77 8.40 -20.21
N ASN A 79 4.19 9.35 -19.36
CA ASN A 79 4.39 9.16 -17.90
C ASN A 79 5.33 8.01 -17.48
N PHE A 80 6.28 7.61 -18.33
CA PHE A 80 7.21 6.51 -18.05
C PHE A 80 7.99 6.67 -16.74
N LYS A 81 8.51 7.88 -16.46
CA LYS A 81 9.29 8.16 -15.25
C LYS A 81 8.48 7.95 -13.98
N GLU A 82 7.21 8.37 -13.97
CA GLU A 82 6.32 8.17 -12.82
C GLU A 82 6.03 6.68 -12.60
N THR A 83 5.72 5.93 -13.66
CA THR A 83 5.50 4.48 -13.54
C THR A 83 6.74 3.74 -13.06
N LEU A 84 7.92 4.12 -13.52
CA LEU A 84 9.18 3.54 -13.06
C LEU A 84 9.38 3.77 -11.55
N ALA A 85 9.09 4.97 -11.05
CA ALA A 85 9.17 5.26 -9.63
C ALA A 85 8.21 4.37 -8.80
N PHE A 86 6.99 4.14 -9.28
CA PHE A 86 6.02 3.26 -8.60
C PHE A 86 6.37 1.78 -8.70
N VAL A 87 7.01 1.33 -9.78
CA VAL A 87 7.58 -0.03 -9.88
C VAL A 87 8.67 -0.21 -8.81
N ILE A 88 9.58 0.75 -8.67
CA ILE A 88 10.65 0.70 -7.66
C ILE A 88 10.05 0.69 -6.24
N LEU A 89 9.10 1.60 -5.96
CA LEU A 89 8.42 1.67 -4.65
C LEU A 89 7.68 0.38 -4.31
N SER A 90 6.89 -0.17 -5.25
CA SER A 90 6.16 -1.43 -5.02
C SER A 90 7.11 -2.61 -4.80
N SER A 91 8.23 -2.66 -5.52
CA SER A 91 9.28 -3.67 -5.32
C SER A 91 9.90 -3.57 -3.93
N LEU A 92 10.27 -2.36 -3.49
CA LEU A 92 10.83 -2.12 -2.16
C LEU A 92 9.86 -2.53 -1.04
N ILE A 93 8.58 -2.17 -1.16
CA ILE A 93 7.53 -2.54 -0.18
C ILE A 93 7.36 -4.07 -0.14
N THR A 94 7.41 -4.74 -1.29
CA THR A 94 7.30 -6.19 -1.38
C THR A 94 8.48 -6.88 -0.70
N ILE A 95 9.72 -6.45 -1.00
CA ILE A 95 10.93 -6.99 -0.36
C ILE A 95 10.89 -6.76 1.16
N ALA A 96 10.52 -5.55 1.59
CA ALA A 96 10.36 -5.23 3.01
C ALA A 96 9.32 -6.15 3.68
N SER A 97 8.17 -6.40 3.03
CA SER A 97 7.12 -7.26 3.57
C SER A 97 7.54 -8.74 3.65
N ILE A 98 8.42 -9.20 2.77
CA ILE A 98 8.94 -10.57 2.83
C ILE A 98 9.94 -10.70 4.00
N ASN A 99 10.87 -9.75 4.11
CA ASN A 99 11.99 -9.84 5.06
C ASN A 99 11.66 -9.38 6.48
N LEU A 100 10.65 -8.52 6.65
CA LEU A 100 10.25 -8.05 7.98
C LEU A 100 9.42 -9.11 8.68
N ASP A 101 9.75 -9.36 9.95
CA ASP A 101 9.00 -10.29 10.77
C ASP A 101 7.74 -9.61 11.31
N SER A 102 6.57 -10.17 10.99
CA SER A 102 5.26 -9.59 11.34
C SER A 102 5.05 -9.44 12.85
N ASP A 103 5.77 -10.24 13.63
CA ASP A 103 5.68 -10.30 15.09
C ASP A 103 6.50 -9.17 15.76
N THR A 104 7.49 -8.63 15.05
CA THR A 104 8.34 -7.54 15.55
C THR A 104 7.74 -6.16 15.29
N LEU A 105 6.96 -6.03 14.21
CA LEU A 105 6.42 -4.75 13.76
C LEU A 105 4.98 -4.60 14.21
N LEU A 106 4.81 -3.77 15.23
CA LEU A 106 3.57 -3.62 15.98
C LEU A 106 2.34 -3.23 15.13
N SER A 107 2.57 -2.62 13.98
CA SER A 107 1.53 -2.23 13.02
C SER A 107 1.78 -2.81 11.62
N TYR A 108 2.48 -3.95 11.52
CA TYR A 108 2.89 -4.59 10.26
C TYR A 108 1.74 -4.64 9.23
N TYR A 109 0.63 -5.30 9.61
CA TYR A 109 -0.52 -5.49 8.72
C TYR A 109 -1.17 -4.17 8.31
N VAL A 110 -1.24 -3.19 9.21
CA VAL A 110 -1.81 -1.87 8.92
C VAL A 110 -0.97 -1.13 7.89
N LEU A 111 0.36 -1.19 8.01
CA LEU A 111 1.29 -0.55 7.07
C LEU A 111 1.24 -1.21 5.68
N VAL A 112 1.27 -2.55 5.64
CA VAL A 112 1.22 -3.31 4.39
C VAL A 112 -0.11 -3.09 3.69
N PHE A 113 -1.23 -3.14 4.41
CA PHE A 113 -2.55 -2.90 3.87
C PHE A 113 -2.70 -1.45 3.36
N SER A 114 -2.23 -0.46 4.11
CA SER A 114 -2.25 0.94 3.67
C SER A 114 -1.43 1.15 2.39
N SER A 115 -0.28 0.48 2.30
CA SER A 115 0.58 0.52 1.11
C SER A 115 -0.11 -0.08 -0.12
N ILE A 116 -0.79 -1.22 0.04
CA ILE A 116 -1.61 -1.83 -1.01
C ILE A 116 -2.67 -0.86 -1.50
N VAL A 117 -3.43 -0.22 -0.59
CA VAL A 117 -4.47 0.74 -0.97
C VAL A 117 -3.89 1.92 -1.76
N ILE A 118 -2.76 2.49 -1.31
CA ILE A 118 -2.08 3.60 -2.00
C ILE A 118 -1.64 3.19 -3.40
N LEU A 119 -0.97 2.03 -3.52
CA LEU A 119 -0.48 1.50 -4.79
C LEU A 119 -1.63 1.24 -5.77
N THR A 120 -2.73 0.66 -5.28
CA THR A 120 -3.92 0.39 -6.11
C THR A 120 -4.55 1.67 -6.66
N ILE A 121 -4.70 2.70 -5.81
CA ILE A 121 -5.21 4.02 -6.23
C ILE A 121 -4.29 4.64 -7.30
N GLN A 122 -2.98 4.52 -7.14
CA GLN A 122 -2.03 5.09 -8.12
C GLN A 122 -2.06 4.35 -9.45
N LEU A 123 -2.18 3.02 -9.43
CA LEU A 123 -2.35 2.21 -10.62
C LEU A 123 -3.60 2.62 -11.40
N ILE A 124 -4.73 2.83 -10.69
CA ILE A 124 -5.98 3.34 -11.25
C ILE A 124 -5.78 4.74 -11.86
N LYS A 125 -5.12 5.67 -11.14
CA LYS A 125 -4.86 7.03 -11.63
C LYS A 125 -4.01 7.05 -12.90
N LEU A 126 -2.96 6.23 -12.95
CA LEU A 126 -2.07 6.13 -14.10
C LEU A 126 -2.80 5.58 -15.34
N ASN A 127 -3.69 4.59 -15.17
CA ASN A 127 -4.39 3.96 -16.27
C ASN A 127 -5.66 4.69 -16.74
N LEU A 128 -6.46 5.27 -15.84
CA LEU A 128 -7.76 5.86 -16.18
C LEU A 128 -7.78 7.40 -16.28
N LEU A 129 -6.98 8.10 -15.48
CA LEU A 129 -7.06 9.57 -15.39
C LEU A 129 -6.03 10.29 -16.26
N LYS A 130 -4.88 9.65 -16.54
CA LYS A 130 -3.79 10.27 -17.32
C LYS A 130 -3.69 9.79 -18.77
N ARG A 131 -4.33 8.67 -19.14
CA ARG A 131 -4.51 8.30 -20.55
C ARG A 131 -5.58 9.19 -21.17
N LYS A 132 -5.16 10.32 -21.74
CA LYS A 132 -5.88 10.92 -22.86
C LYS A 132 -5.54 10.06 -24.07
N ILE A 133 -6.42 9.12 -24.40
CA ILE A 133 -6.47 8.56 -25.76
C ILE A 133 -7.02 9.65 -26.67
#